data_AF-A0A1X1Q2H0-F1
#
_entry.id   AF-A0A1X1Q2H0-F1
#
_cell.length_a   1.000
_cell.length_b   1.000
_cell.length_c   1.000
_cell.angle_alpha   90.00
_cell.angle_beta   90.00
_cell.angle_gamma   90.00
#
_symmetry.space_group_name_H-M   'P 1'
#
loop_
_entity.id
_entity.type
_entity.pdbx_description
1 polymer ?
#
loop_
_entity_poly.entity_id
_entity_poly.type
_entity_poly.pdbx_seq_one_letter_code
_entity_poly.pdbx_strand_id
1 'polypeptide(L)'
;MMEGYTYCNDALLAGAFARSQKMMRFIDSKYDTDKDKYYQAAKKNSRFKSRFVTGNRLPIRMNVIKALGIIEVAKSDEALDKEMFEAASRAFKSIYNIFEDTKRLEFDHGFMEEVFYTMRVGQKKSDDRLHDAYGLYMYFCEKYDMEPDDDSELYERVVPVVEGKEYAYMRDFADIGRDFVKDFEQEKNVKKLMESTAGVCGGKSLEDIGARLNPESPEAGLYTMMWDFAQLDNVPASMYESERFTNKELQDIFNAITLNMEKGACRPEDINHYYVAGLYMRSFARLYHEAEAIVDAYAGIVRETEQQKSLGRELSKARHRISELEKLNEEKQQALNDIQLELDRAKKKTAQHDEDMAIMAERVKILQQLLDEGAASDTKDTGEMDEAARQEILARAKNKKAVVFGGHPNWQAEVRKAAPDFTIIDPDNYGFDVKIIDKVDVIVIKTDYMAHAQWYKITERAKKKGKKIIFCTNSVDDMLMKIGE
;
A
#
# COMPACT_ATOMS: atom_id res chain seq x y z
N MET A 1 -7.11 -34.36 -11.63
CA MET A 1 -7.82 -33.35 -10.81
C MET A 1 -8.06 -34.02 -9.47
N MET A 2 -7.48 -33.47 -8.41
CA MET A 2 -7.21 -34.11 -7.13
C MET A 2 -8.49 -34.39 -6.33
N GLU A 3 -8.87 -35.67 -6.23
CA GLU A 3 -9.61 -36.20 -5.09
C GLU A 3 -8.57 -36.82 -4.15
N GLY A 4 -8.12 -36.06 -3.15
CA GLY A 4 -7.07 -36.51 -2.25
C GLY A 4 -7.30 -35.96 -0.86
N TYR A 5 -8.40 -36.35 -0.19
CA TYR A 5 -8.67 -36.05 1.24
C TYR A 5 -9.66 -37.04 1.88
N THR A 6 -9.88 -38.23 1.32
CA THR A 6 -10.98 -39.09 1.77
C THR A 6 -10.76 -39.69 3.17
N TYR A 7 -9.50 -39.77 3.62
CA TYR A 7 -9.10 -40.49 4.83
C TYR A 7 -8.56 -39.58 5.96
N CYS A 8 -7.93 -38.44 5.66
CA CYS A 8 -7.38 -37.57 6.68
C CYS A 8 -8.48 -36.67 7.30
N ASN A 9 -8.84 -36.94 8.56
CA ASN A 9 -9.71 -36.04 9.31
C ASN A 9 -8.90 -34.82 9.79
N ASP A 10 -9.04 -33.69 9.07
CA ASP A 10 -8.34 -32.44 9.37
C ASP A 10 -8.46 -31.99 10.83
N ALA A 11 -9.60 -32.23 11.49
CA ALA A 11 -9.78 -31.85 12.89
C ALA A 11 -8.92 -32.69 13.84
N LEU A 12 -8.75 -33.98 13.54
CA LEU A 12 -7.86 -34.88 14.29
C LEU A 12 -6.39 -34.51 14.08
N LEU A 13 -6.00 -34.26 12.83
CA LEU A 13 -4.64 -33.81 12.51
C LEU A 13 -4.31 -32.47 13.16
N ALA A 14 -5.23 -31.50 13.08
CA ALA A 14 -5.09 -30.20 13.73
C ALA A 14 -5.01 -30.36 15.27
N GLY A 15 -5.78 -31.29 15.85
CA GLY A 15 -5.70 -31.72 17.24
C GLY A 15 -4.29 -32.19 17.63
N ALA A 16 -3.72 -33.09 16.84
CA ALA A 16 -2.37 -33.61 17.05
C ALA A 16 -1.32 -32.49 17.01
N PHE A 17 -1.40 -31.63 15.99
CA PHE A 17 -0.49 -30.50 15.83
C PHE A 17 -0.59 -29.52 17.01
N ALA A 18 -1.80 -29.20 17.46
CA ALA A 18 -2.06 -28.28 18.56
C ALA A 18 -1.49 -28.74 19.91
N ARG A 19 -1.45 -30.06 20.14
CA ARG A 19 -0.89 -30.66 21.37
C ARG A 19 0.63 -30.79 21.34
N SER A 20 1.26 -30.67 20.18
CA SER A 20 2.72 -30.75 20.02
C SER A 20 3.36 -29.37 20.05
N GLN A 21 4.11 -29.05 21.10
CA GLN A 21 4.89 -27.80 21.18
C GLN A 21 5.88 -27.64 20.01
N LYS A 22 6.46 -28.73 19.52
CA LYS A 22 7.37 -28.70 18.37
C LYS A 22 6.64 -28.30 17.09
N MET A 23 5.46 -28.88 16.87
CA MET A 23 4.65 -28.57 15.70
C MET A 23 4.07 -27.15 15.79
N MET A 24 3.65 -26.72 16.98
CA MET A 24 3.13 -25.38 17.19
C MET A 24 4.15 -24.27 16.89
N ARG A 25 5.45 -24.49 17.10
CA ARG A 25 6.48 -23.52 16.65
C ARG A 25 6.42 -23.28 15.14
N PHE A 26 6.20 -24.33 14.36
CA PHE A 26 6.02 -24.22 12.91
C PHE A 26 4.69 -23.52 12.59
N ILE A 27 3.58 -24.01 13.18
CA ILE A 27 2.24 -23.46 12.94
C ILE A 27 2.17 -21.98 13.28
N ASP A 28 2.64 -21.56 14.46
CA ASP A 28 2.65 -20.16 14.88
C ASP A 28 3.52 -19.31 13.94
N SER A 29 4.70 -19.82 13.55
CA SER A 29 5.58 -19.08 12.62
C SER A 29 4.94 -18.80 11.26
N LYS A 30 4.07 -19.71 10.78
CA LYS A 30 3.32 -19.52 9.54
C LYS A 30 2.07 -18.67 9.78
N TYR A 31 1.32 -19.00 10.82
CA TYR A 31 0.07 -18.33 11.15
C TYR A 31 0.26 -16.84 11.40
N ASP A 32 1.34 -16.45 12.07
CA ASP A 32 1.65 -15.06 12.39
C ASP A 32 2.06 -14.22 11.16
N THR A 33 2.37 -14.85 10.01
CA THR A 33 2.62 -14.10 8.76
C THR A 33 1.36 -13.46 8.19
N ASP A 34 0.21 -14.13 8.35
CA ASP A 34 -1.09 -13.65 7.87
C ASP A 34 -2.24 -14.31 8.66
N LYS A 35 -2.47 -13.82 9.88
CA LYS A 35 -3.45 -14.39 10.81
C LYS A 35 -4.86 -14.46 10.25
N ASP A 36 -5.25 -13.49 9.42
CA ASP A 36 -6.60 -13.43 8.86
C ASP A 36 -6.77 -14.48 7.76
N LYS A 37 -5.83 -14.58 6.81
CA LYS A 37 -5.85 -15.63 5.77
C LYS A 37 -6.09 -17.01 6.36
N TYR A 38 -5.27 -17.41 7.33
CA TYR A 38 -5.35 -18.76 7.90
C TYR A 38 -6.59 -18.95 8.76
N TYR A 39 -7.05 -17.92 9.48
CA TYR A 39 -8.29 -18.04 10.24
C TYR A 39 -9.53 -18.16 9.33
N GLN A 40 -9.60 -17.39 8.25
CA GLN A 40 -10.69 -17.51 7.29
C GLN A 40 -10.67 -18.86 6.59
N ALA A 41 -9.49 -19.39 6.29
CA ALA A 41 -9.34 -20.76 5.80
C ALA A 41 -9.88 -21.78 6.81
N ALA A 42 -9.47 -21.69 8.08
CA ALA A 42 -9.99 -22.55 9.14
C ALA A 42 -11.53 -22.50 9.21
N LYS A 43 -12.13 -21.31 9.17
CA LYS A 43 -13.60 -21.13 9.22
C LYS A 43 -14.34 -21.78 8.04
N LYS A 44 -13.70 -21.86 6.87
CA LYS A 44 -14.27 -22.48 5.67
C LYS A 44 -14.16 -24.00 5.69
N ASN A 45 -13.23 -24.55 6.45
CA ASN A 45 -13.06 -25.99 6.59
C ASN A 45 -14.33 -26.63 7.17
N SER A 46 -14.80 -27.73 6.57
CA SER A 46 -16.04 -28.42 6.96
C SER A 46 -16.00 -28.96 8.39
N ARG A 47 -14.81 -29.18 8.93
CA ARG A 47 -14.56 -29.69 10.29
C ARG A 47 -14.32 -28.59 11.32
N PHE A 48 -14.44 -27.30 10.98
CA PHE A 48 -14.26 -26.19 11.94
C PHE A 48 -15.12 -26.31 13.20
N LYS A 49 -16.34 -26.86 13.05
CA LYS A 49 -17.29 -27.09 14.16
C LYS A 49 -17.23 -28.50 14.75
N SER A 50 -16.31 -29.35 14.30
CA SER A 50 -16.11 -30.68 14.88
C SER A 50 -15.85 -30.56 16.38
N ARG A 51 -16.34 -31.52 17.17
CA ARG A 51 -16.02 -31.57 18.61
C ARG A 51 -14.57 -31.94 18.87
N PHE A 52 -13.83 -32.48 17.90
CA PHE A 52 -12.37 -32.56 17.98
C PHE A 52 -11.67 -31.20 17.86
N VAL A 53 -12.39 -30.15 17.47
CA VAL A 53 -11.94 -28.75 17.55
C VAL A 53 -12.55 -28.08 18.79
N THR A 54 -13.88 -28.06 18.87
CA THR A 54 -14.64 -27.28 19.86
C THR A 54 -14.65 -27.88 21.26
N GLY A 55 -14.45 -29.19 21.39
CA GLY A 55 -14.41 -29.89 22.69
C GLY A 55 -13.07 -29.77 23.43
N ASN A 56 -12.04 -29.18 22.82
CA ASN A 56 -10.78 -28.94 23.51
C ASN A 56 -10.88 -27.74 24.44
N ARG A 57 -10.05 -27.74 25.49
CA ARG A 57 -9.82 -26.55 26.33
C ARG A 57 -9.40 -25.37 25.45
N LEU A 58 -9.88 -24.18 25.80
CA LEU A 58 -9.68 -22.95 25.04
C LEU A 58 -8.26 -22.72 24.51
N PRO A 59 -7.15 -22.88 25.28
CA PRO A 59 -5.81 -22.69 24.72
C PRO A 59 -5.45 -23.69 23.61
N ILE A 60 -5.87 -24.95 23.77
CA ILE A 60 -5.65 -26.00 22.77
C ILE A 60 -6.57 -25.76 21.58
N ARG A 61 -7.85 -25.44 21.78
CA ARG A 61 -8.78 -25.09 20.70
C ARG A 61 -8.24 -23.96 19.82
N MET A 62 -7.69 -22.90 20.41
CA MET A 62 -7.07 -21.81 19.66
C MET A 62 -5.90 -22.31 18.79
N ASN A 63 -5.07 -23.21 19.32
CA ASN A 63 -4.00 -23.83 18.55
C ASN A 63 -4.53 -24.76 17.45
N VAL A 64 -5.61 -25.51 17.72
CA VAL A 64 -6.28 -26.35 16.71
C VAL A 64 -6.81 -25.49 15.58
N ILE A 65 -7.44 -24.35 15.87
CA ILE A 65 -7.93 -23.42 14.84
C ILE A 65 -6.79 -22.89 13.97
N LYS A 66 -5.65 -22.53 14.59
CA LYS A 66 -4.45 -22.12 13.83
C LYS A 66 -3.97 -23.25 12.93
N ALA A 67 -3.80 -24.44 13.47
CA ALA A 67 -3.33 -25.61 12.74
C ALA A 67 -4.29 -25.98 11.60
N LEU A 68 -5.59 -25.96 11.84
CA LEU A 68 -6.63 -26.22 10.84
C LEU A 68 -6.58 -25.21 9.70
N GLY A 69 -6.29 -23.94 10.01
CA GLY A 69 -6.11 -22.89 9.01
C GLY A 69 -4.88 -23.12 8.12
N ILE A 70 -3.76 -23.56 8.71
CA ILE A 70 -2.56 -23.94 7.96
C ILE A 70 -2.84 -25.16 7.07
N ILE A 71 -3.45 -26.21 7.64
CA ILE A 71 -3.81 -27.45 6.92
C ILE A 71 -4.70 -27.11 5.71
N GLU A 72 -5.73 -26.29 5.90
CA GLU A 72 -6.65 -25.93 4.82
C GLU A 72 -5.96 -25.14 3.69
N VAL A 73 -5.05 -24.22 4.02
CA VAL A 73 -4.29 -23.49 2.98
C VAL A 73 -3.31 -24.41 2.26
N ALA A 74 -2.64 -25.31 2.99
CA ALA A 74 -1.68 -26.26 2.45
C ALA A 74 -2.27 -27.14 1.34
N LYS A 75 -3.57 -27.45 1.39
CA LYS A 75 -4.27 -28.19 0.31
C LYS A 75 -4.15 -27.57 -1.08
N SER A 76 -3.93 -26.26 -1.14
CA SER A 76 -3.77 -25.48 -2.38
C SER A 76 -2.38 -24.87 -2.56
N ASP A 77 -1.48 -25.07 -1.60
CA ASP A 77 -0.14 -24.48 -1.55
C ASP A 77 0.90 -25.59 -1.32
N GLU A 78 1.43 -26.14 -2.41
CA GLU A 78 2.36 -27.26 -2.41
C GLU A 78 3.65 -26.98 -1.62
N ALA A 79 4.12 -25.72 -1.61
CA ALA A 79 5.29 -25.33 -0.85
C ALA A 79 5.01 -25.39 0.66
N LEU A 80 3.88 -24.81 1.09
CA LEU A 80 3.46 -24.87 2.49
C LEU A 80 3.19 -26.30 2.96
N ASP A 81 2.58 -27.11 2.10
CA ASP A 81 2.29 -28.52 2.36
C ASP A 81 3.55 -29.34 2.60
N LYS A 82 4.56 -29.18 1.73
CA LYS A 82 5.87 -29.82 1.90
C LYS A 82 6.54 -29.40 3.21
N GLU A 83 6.56 -28.11 3.52
CA GLU A 83 7.13 -27.63 4.78
C GLU A 83 6.39 -28.17 6.01
N MET A 84 5.06 -28.26 5.93
CA MET A 84 4.22 -28.81 6.99
C MET A 84 4.51 -30.30 7.20
N PHE A 85 4.65 -31.08 6.14
CA PHE A 85 5.04 -32.49 6.22
C PHE A 85 6.41 -32.70 6.86
N GLU A 86 7.41 -31.92 6.46
CA GLU A 86 8.74 -31.98 7.09
C GLU A 86 8.69 -31.60 8.58
N ALA A 87 7.91 -30.58 8.93
CA ALA A 87 7.72 -30.18 10.31
C ALA A 87 7.03 -31.29 11.13
N ALA A 88 5.98 -31.90 10.60
CA ALA A 88 5.26 -33.00 11.24
C ALA A 88 6.18 -34.22 11.47
N SER A 89 6.94 -34.63 10.45
CA SER A 89 7.89 -35.76 10.54
C SER A 89 8.95 -35.55 11.62
N ARG A 90 9.42 -34.31 11.81
CA ARG A 90 10.35 -33.95 12.90
C ARG A 90 9.67 -33.85 14.27
N ALA A 91 8.47 -33.29 14.31
CA ALA A 91 7.72 -33.09 15.56
C ALA A 91 7.24 -34.41 16.16
N PHE A 92 6.83 -35.35 15.31
CA PHE A 92 6.27 -36.65 15.68
C PHE A 92 7.21 -37.80 15.29
N LYS A 93 8.52 -37.61 15.48
CA LYS A 93 9.57 -38.55 15.04
C LYS A 93 9.33 -40.01 15.42
N SER A 94 8.80 -40.30 16.62
CA SER A 94 8.52 -41.68 17.03
C SER A 94 7.44 -42.33 16.17
N ILE A 95 6.34 -41.61 15.93
CA ILE A 95 5.21 -42.09 15.12
C ILE A 95 5.64 -42.17 13.65
N TYR A 96 6.37 -41.17 13.17
CA TYR A 96 6.92 -41.15 11.81
C TYR A 96 7.90 -42.30 11.57
N ASN A 97 8.77 -42.63 12.53
CA ASN A 97 9.67 -43.77 12.40
C ASN A 97 8.91 -45.10 12.35
N ILE A 98 7.90 -45.28 13.20
CA ILE A 98 7.02 -46.46 13.14
C ILE A 98 6.38 -46.56 11.76
N PHE A 99 5.83 -45.45 11.24
CA PHE A 99 5.27 -45.40 9.90
C PHE A 99 6.27 -45.80 8.81
N GLU A 100 7.48 -45.24 8.83
CA GLU A 100 8.55 -45.57 7.88
C GLU A 100 8.98 -47.04 7.95
N ASP A 101 9.03 -47.62 9.16
CA ASP A 101 9.36 -49.02 9.36
C ASP A 101 8.22 -49.93 8.86
N THR A 102 6.96 -49.60 9.15
CA THR A 102 5.78 -50.31 8.63
C THR A 102 5.72 -50.26 7.11
N LYS A 103 5.97 -49.10 6.50
CA LYS A 103 6.05 -48.92 5.05
C LYS A 103 7.09 -49.81 4.39
N ARG A 104 8.22 -50.06 5.06
CA ARG A 104 9.34 -50.87 4.53
C ARG A 104 9.11 -52.37 4.61
N LEU A 105 8.24 -52.81 5.51
CA LEU A 105 8.20 -54.20 5.94
C LEU A 105 6.96 -54.96 5.43
N GLU A 106 6.09 -54.34 4.63
CA GLU A 106 4.84 -54.96 4.11
C GLU A 106 4.12 -55.75 5.22
N PHE A 107 4.09 -55.22 6.44
CA PHE A 107 3.59 -55.97 7.58
C PHE A 107 2.07 -56.15 7.47
N ASP A 108 1.65 -57.41 7.54
CA ASP A 108 0.28 -57.89 7.82
C ASP A 108 -0.25 -57.44 9.21
N HIS A 109 0.60 -56.76 10.00
CA HIS A 109 0.34 -56.33 11.38
C HIS A 109 0.59 -54.82 11.49
N GLY A 110 -0.52 -54.09 11.48
CA GLY A 110 -0.59 -52.67 11.13
C GLY A 110 0.12 -51.71 12.07
N PHE A 111 0.48 -50.55 11.53
CA PHE A 111 0.96 -49.36 12.24
C PHE A 111 0.15 -49.08 13.53
N MET A 112 -1.17 -49.29 13.48
CA MET A 112 -2.04 -49.09 14.63
C MET A 112 -1.69 -50.04 15.76
N GLU A 113 -1.31 -51.30 15.51
CA GLU A 113 -0.91 -52.22 16.58
C GLU A 113 0.36 -51.73 17.24
N GLU A 114 1.39 -51.39 16.46
CA GLU A 114 2.67 -50.91 16.99
C GLU A 114 2.50 -49.59 17.75
N VAL A 115 1.66 -48.67 17.26
CA VAL A 115 1.31 -47.44 17.96
C VAL A 115 0.50 -47.73 19.22
N PHE A 116 -0.46 -48.67 19.20
CA PHE A 116 -1.18 -49.09 20.40
C PHE A 116 -0.28 -49.77 21.43
N TYR A 117 0.67 -50.62 21.00
CA TYR A 117 1.64 -51.30 21.86
C TYR A 117 2.61 -50.30 22.48
N THR A 118 3.23 -49.44 21.67
CA THR A 118 4.12 -48.37 22.17
C THR A 118 3.39 -47.37 23.06
N MET A 119 2.10 -47.11 22.83
CA MET A 119 1.26 -46.28 23.71
C MET A 119 0.75 -47.02 24.96
N ARG A 120 0.57 -48.35 24.95
CA ARG A 120 0.13 -49.15 26.12
C ARG A 120 1.21 -49.36 27.17
N VAL A 121 2.49 -49.36 26.77
CA VAL A 121 3.63 -49.63 27.68
C VAL A 121 4.03 -48.36 28.48
N GLY A 122 3.48 -47.19 28.17
CA GLY A 122 3.73 -45.92 28.90
C GLY A 122 2.64 -45.50 29.90
N GLN A 123 3.03 -44.82 30.99
CA GLN A 123 2.15 -44.36 32.09
C GLN A 123 1.11 -43.26 31.76
N LYS A 124 0.87 -42.91 30.48
CA LYS A 124 -0.07 -41.83 30.11
C LYS A 124 -0.99 -42.27 28.97
N LYS A 125 -2.04 -42.99 29.34
CA LYS A 125 -3.16 -43.40 28.47
C LYS A 125 -4.16 -42.25 28.38
N SER A 126 -4.39 -41.71 27.18
CA SER A 126 -5.49 -40.76 26.93
C SER A 126 -6.10 -41.00 25.56
N ASP A 127 -7.40 -40.75 25.46
CA ASP A 127 -8.18 -40.82 24.20
C ASP A 127 -7.57 -39.89 23.14
N ASP A 128 -7.13 -38.70 23.55
CA ASP A 128 -6.44 -37.73 22.69
C ASP A 128 -5.20 -38.28 21.98
N ARG A 129 -4.42 -39.16 22.63
CA ARG A 129 -3.22 -39.73 22.01
C ARG A 129 -3.55 -40.74 20.93
N LEU A 130 -4.64 -41.50 21.12
CA LEU A 130 -5.15 -42.40 20.12
C LEU A 130 -5.63 -41.61 18.88
N HIS A 131 -6.38 -40.55 19.12
CA HIS A 131 -6.83 -39.61 18.10
C HIS A 131 -5.65 -38.96 17.35
N ASP A 132 -4.59 -38.56 18.07
CA ASP A 132 -3.38 -37.97 17.48
C ASP A 132 -2.66 -38.96 16.57
N ALA A 133 -2.48 -40.19 17.04
CA ALA A 133 -1.85 -41.27 16.28
C ALA A 133 -2.62 -41.57 15.00
N TYR A 134 -3.94 -41.69 15.09
CA TYR A 134 -4.80 -41.91 13.92
C TYR A 134 -4.70 -40.75 12.93
N GLY A 135 -4.85 -39.50 13.38
CA GLY A 135 -4.76 -38.33 12.51
C GLY A 135 -3.41 -38.24 11.78
N LEU A 136 -2.31 -38.55 12.49
CA LEU A 136 -0.96 -38.56 11.91
C LEU A 136 -0.75 -39.73 10.94
N TYR A 137 -1.28 -40.92 11.24
CA TYR A 137 -1.22 -42.08 10.35
C TYR A 137 -1.86 -41.77 9.00
N MET A 138 -3.12 -41.33 9.03
CA MET A 138 -3.87 -41.04 7.82
C MET A 138 -3.19 -39.92 7.01
N TYR A 139 -2.65 -38.91 7.70
CA TYR A 139 -1.86 -37.86 7.06
C TYR A 139 -0.59 -38.40 6.38
N PHE A 140 0.15 -39.31 7.01
CA PHE A 140 1.34 -39.90 6.41
C PHE A 140 0.99 -40.85 5.25
N CYS A 141 -0.06 -41.67 5.38
CA CYS A 141 -0.58 -42.49 4.28
C CYS A 141 -0.90 -41.62 3.06
N GLU A 142 -1.65 -40.53 3.25
CA GLU A 142 -1.98 -39.57 2.18
C GLU A 142 -0.72 -38.98 1.53
N LYS A 143 0.26 -38.56 2.33
CA LYS A 143 1.51 -37.94 1.82
C LYS A 143 2.40 -38.89 1.04
N TYR A 144 2.23 -40.19 1.25
CA TYR A 144 2.97 -41.22 0.54
C TYR A 144 2.14 -41.94 -0.52
N ASP A 145 0.91 -41.50 -0.78
CA ASP A 145 -0.03 -42.14 -1.71
C ASP A 145 -0.20 -43.64 -1.38
N MET A 146 -0.36 -43.94 -0.08
CA MET A 146 -0.55 -45.29 0.45
C MET A 146 -1.97 -45.44 0.99
N GLU A 147 -2.59 -46.59 0.73
CA GLU A 147 -3.85 -46.95 1.38
C GLU A 147 -3.59 -47.41 2.83
N PRO A 148 -4.43 -47.01 3.79
CA PRO A 148 -4.36 -47.55 5.15
C PRO A 148 -4.71 -49.04 5.13
N ASP A 149 -4.10 -49.82 6.03
CA ASP A 149 -4.40 -51.24 6.24
C ASP A 149 -5.76 -51.40 6.96
N ASP A 150 -6.83 -51.32 6.17
CA ASP A 150 -8.21 -51.31 6.63
C ASP A 150 -8.77 -52.70 6.96
N ASP A 151 -8.09 -53.76 6.52
CA ASP A 151 -8.39 -55.17 6.81
C ASP A 151 -7.88 -55.62 8.19
N SER A 152 -7.04 -54.84 8.87
CA SER A 152 -6.53 -55.24 10.20
C SER A 152 -7.63 -55.21 11.28
N GLU A 153 -7.68 -56.26 12.12
CA GLU A 153 -8.66 -56.38 13.23
C GLU A 153 -8.67 -55.14 14.15
N LEU A 154 -7.51 -54.51 14.31
CA LEU A 154 -7.39 -53.30 15.11
C LEU A 154 -7.95 -52.05 14.39
N TYR A 155 -7.76 -51.92 13.08
CA TYR A 155 -8.35 -50.84 12.29
C TYR A 155 -9.88 -50.93 12.32
N GLU A 156 -10.44 -52.11 12.05
CA GLU A 156 -11.88 -52.37 12.13
C GLU A 156 -12.47 -52.07 13.52
N ARG A 157 -11.68 -52.24 14.58
CA ARG A 157 -12.14 -51.92 15.95
C ARG A 157 -12.01 -50.44 16.32
N VAL A 158 -10.97 -49.77 15.83
CA VAL A 158 -10.60 -48.43 16.31
C VAL A 158 -11.20 -47.34 15.43
N VAL A 159 -11.17 -47.51 14.11
CA VAL A 159 -11.62 -46.49 13.17
C VAL A 159 -13.11 -46.22 13.31
N PRO A 160 -14.01 -47.22 13.40
CA PRO A 160 -15.43 -46.97 13.65
C PRO A 160 -15.69 -46.29 15.00
N VAL A 161 -14.81 -46.44 15.99
CA VAL A 161 -14.93 -45.74 17.28
C VAL A 161 -14.55 -44.27 17.13
N VAL A 162 -13.47 -43.95 16.40
CA VAL A 162 -13.01 -42.57 16.18
C VAL A 162 -13.94 -41.83 15.21
N GLU A 163 -14.29 -42.45 14.09
CA GLU A 163 -15.23 -41.90 13.11
C GLU A 163 -16.66 -41.87 13.63
N GLY A 164 -17.09 -42.90 14.37
CA GLY A 164 -18.38 -42.94 15.03
C GLY A 164 -18.50 -41.84 16.08
N LYS A 165 -17.42 -41.53 16.81
CA LYS A 165 -17.37 -40.36 17.70
C LYS A 165 -17.53 -39.07 16.91
N GLU A 166 -16.76 -38.85 15.86
CA GLU A 166 -16.90 -37.65 15.00
C GLU A 166 -18.31 -37.48 14.45
N TYR A 167 -18.88 -38.56 13.92
CA TYR A 167 -20.22 -38.55 13.35
C TYR A 167 -21.29 -38.30 14.43
N ALA A 168 -21.22 -39.01 15.57
CA ALA A 168 -22.08 -38.75 16.71
C ALA A 168 -21.92 -37.31 17.23
N TYR A 169 -20.72 -36.75 17.17
CA TYR A 169 -20.43 -35.39 17.60
C TYR A 169 -20.98 -34.32 16.66
N MET A 170 -21.16 -34.64 15.37
CA MET A 170 -21.79 -33.77 14.38
C MET A 170 -23.32 -33.87 14.34
N ARG A 171 -23.91 -34.86 15.03
CA ARG A 171 -25.38 -35.03 15.13
C ARG A 171 -25.98 -34.21 16.27
N ASP A 172 -27.23 -33.81 16.11
CA ASP A 172 -28.04 -33.29 17.22
C ASP A 172 -28.22 -34.43 18.24
N PHE A 173 -28.12 -34.12 19.53
CA PHE A 173 -28.25 -35.13 20.58
C PHE A 173 -29.64 -35.79 20.56
N ALA A 174 -30.66 -35.08 20.08
CA ALA A 174 -31.99 -35.64 19.89
C ALA A 174 -32.04 -36.66 18.74
N ASP A 175 -31.18 -36.57 17.73
CA ASP A 175 -31.05 -37.61 16.70
C ASP A 175 -30.42 -38.88 17.24
N ILE A 176 -29.41 -38.73 18.12
CA ILE A 176 -28.79 -39.86 18.83
C ILE A 176 -29.81 -40.51 19.75
N GLY A 177 -30.59 -39.69 20.46
CA GLY A 177 -31.72 -40.14 21.28
C GLY A 177 -32.76 -40.90 20.45
N ARG A 178 -33.18 -40.39 19.29
CA ARG A 178 -34.14 -41.06 18.40
C ARG A 178 -33.67 -42.41 17.88
N ASP A 179 -32.39 -42.55 17.56
CA ASP A 179 -31.83 -43.82 17.07
C ASP A 179 -31.75 -44.89 18.17
N PHE A 180 -31.52 -44.47 19.42
CA PHE A 180 -31.60 -45.34 20.59
C PHE A 180 -33.05 -45.65 20.97
N VAL A 181 -33.95 -44.67 20.89
CA VAL A 181 -35.39 -44.75 21.18
C VAL A 181 -36.16 -45.38 20.02
N LYS A 182 -35.63 -46.46 19.45
CA LYS A 182 -36.35 -47.26 18.44
C LYS A 182 -37.47 -48.11 19.03
N ASP A 183 -37.58 -48.19 20.36
CA ASP A 183 -38.67 -48.86 21.05
C ASP A 183 -39.64 -47.84 21.66
N PHE A 184 -40.89 -47.88 21.19
CA PHE A 184 -42.02 -47.06 21.65
C PHE A 184 -42.26 -47.14 23.19
N GLU A 185 -41.69 -48.14 23.87
CA GLU A 185 -41.70 -48.27 25.33
C GLU A 185 -40.75 -47.31 26.05
N GLN A 186 -39.61 -46.95 25.44
CA GLN A 186 -38.63 -46.05 26.06
C GLN A 186 -39.13 -44.61 26.15
N GLU A 187 -39.81 -44.09 25.13
CA GLU A 187 -40.39 -42.73 25.18
C GLU A 187 -41.43 -42.60 26.32
N LYS A 188 -42.21 -43.66 26.55
CA LYS A 188 -43.15 -43.76 27.67
C LYS A 188 -42.43 -43.83 29.02
N ASN A 189 -41.28 -44.48 29.10
CA ASN A 189 -40.45 -44.54 30.31
C ASN A 189 -39.82 -43.18 30.61
N VAL A 190 -39.26 -42.50 29.61
CA VAL A 190 -38.71 -41.14 29.76
C VAL A 190 -39.77 -40.18 30.27
N LYS A 191 -40.98 -40.20 29.70
CA LYS A 191 -42.08 -39.33 30.15
C LYS A 191 -42.48 -39.61 31.61
N LYS A 192 -42.57 -40.88 32.01
CA LYS A 192 -42.86 -41.24 33.41
C LYS A 192 -41.76 -40.78 34.36
N LEU A 193 -40.49 -40.91 33.96
CA LEU A 193 -39.33 -40.45 34.74
C LEU A 193 -39.31 -38.92 34.86
N MET A 194 -39.67 -38.20 33.79
CA MET A 194 -39.86 -36.76 33.81
C MET A 194 -40.96 -36.35 34.79
N GLU A 195 -42.11 -37.02 34.75
CA GLU A 195 -43.24 -36.77 35.65
C GLU A 195 -42.87 -37.05 37.12
N SER A 196 -42.17 -38.15 37.41
CA SER A 196 -41.73 -38.48 38.78
C SER A 196 -40.72 -37.46 39.31
N THR A 197 -39.76 -37.06 38.48
CA THR A 197 -38.73 -36.09 38.86
C THR A 197 -39.31 -34.69 39.02
N ALA A 198 -40.26 -34.28 38.16
CA ALA A 198 -40.94 -33.00 38.25
C ALA A 198 -41.73 -32.83 39.57
N GLY A 199 -42.18 -33.94 40.17
CA GLY A 199 -42.82 -33.93 41.48
C GLY A 199 -41.86 -33.63 42.65
N VAL A 200 -40.58 -33.96 42.52
CA VAL A 200 -39.57 -33.81 43.59
C VAL A 200 -38.67 -32.60 43.34
N CYS A 201 -38.06 -32.53 42.17
CA CYS A 201 -37.11 -31.50 41.77
C CYS A 201 -37.75 -30.51 40.79
N GLY A 202 -39.07 -30.31 40.79
CA GLY A 202 -39.75 -29.52 39.77
C GLY A 202 -39.14 -28.14 39.53
N GLY A 203 -39.16 -27.63 38.30
CA GLY A 203 -38.57 -26.34 37.96
C GLY A 203 -37.96 -26.34 36.57
N LYS A 204 -37.81 -25.14 35.97
CA LYS A 204 -37.11 -25.00 34.69
C LYS A 204 -35.75 -24.32 34.83
N SER A 205 -35.34 -23.95 36.03
CA SER A 205 -34.02 -23.38 36.34
C SER A 205 -33.48 -23.97 37.63
N LEU A 206 -32.18 -23.82 37.89
CA LEU A 206 -31.56 -24.28 39.14
C LEU A 206 -32.16 -23.55 40.35
N GLU A 207 -32.45 -22.25 40.21
CA GLU A 207 -33.16 -21.47 41.23
C GLU A 207 -34.57 -22.02 41.53
N ASP A 208 -35.37 -22.31 40.49
CA ASP A 208 -36.73 -22.86 40.64
C ASP A 208 -36.71 -24.20 41.40
N ILE A 209 -35.67 -25.00 41.18
CA ILE A 209 -35.49 -26.33 41.78
C ILE A 209 -35.03 -26.19 43.23
N GLY A 210 -33.97 -25.42 43.48
CA GLY A 210 -33.46 -25.16 44.83
C GLY A 210 -34.56 -24.65 45.77
N ALA A 211 -35.45 -23.80 45.27
CA ALA A 211 -36.59 -23.28 46.04
C ALA A 211 -37.65 -24.33 46.43
N ARG A 212 -37.68 -25.51 45.78
CA ARG A 212 -38.69 -26.55 45.97
C ARG A 212 -38.17 -27.81 46.65
N LEU A 213 -36.85 -28.02 46.64
CA LEU A 213 -36.24 -29.15 47.32
C LEU A 213 -36.45 -29.05 48.84
N ASN A 214 -36.76 -30.18 49.47
CA ASN A 214 -36.76 -30.27 50.92
C ASN A 214 -35.30 -30.13 51.42
N PRO A 215 -34.96 -29.17 52.30
CA PRO A 215 -33.59 -28.98 52.78
C PRO A 215 -32.93 -30.22 53.41
N GLU A 216 -33.73 -31.15 53.95
CA GLU A 216 -33.23 -32.40 54.54
C GLU A 216 -33.12 -33.55 53.53
N SER A 217 -33.52 -33.34 52.27
CA SER A 217 -33.46 -34.36 51.22
C SER A 217 -32.03 -34.58 50.71
N PRO A 218 -31.69 -35.81 50.29
CA PRO A 218 -30.43 -36.10 49.59
C PRO A 218 -30.19 -35.19 48.37
N GLU A 219 -31.26 -34.86 47.64
CA GLU A 219 -31.23 -33.98 46.48
C GLU A 219 -30.82 -32.54 46.84
N ALA A 220 -31.31 -32.00 47.97
CA ALA A 220 -30.88 -30.69 48.47
C ALA A 220 -29.42 -30.69 48.90
N GLY A 221 -28.95 -31.79 49.48
CA GLY A 221 -27.53 -31.99 49.80
C GLY A 221 -26.65 -31.94 48.54
N LEU A 222 -27.05 -32.64 47.48
CA LEU A 222 -26.36 -32.62 46.19
C LEU A 222 -26.38 -31.22 45.54
N TYR A 223 -27.55 -30.57 45.52
CA TYR A 223 -27.70 -29.21 45.03
C TYR A 223 -26.74 -28.24 45.74
N THR A 224 -26.73 -28.28 47.07
CA THR A 224 -25.85 -27.44 47.91
C THR A 224 -24.38 -27.76 47.69
N MET A 225 -24.01 -29.03 47.56
CA MET A 225 -22.62 -29.41 47.29
C MET A 225 -22.14 -28.88 45.94
N MET A 226 -22.96 -29.01 44.89
CA MET A 226 -22.63 -28.50 43.56
C MET A 226 -22.56 -26.96 43.55
N TRP A 227 -23.42 -26.31 44.32
CA TRP A 227 -23.38 -24.87 44.58
C TRP A 227 -22.06 -24.45 45.23
N ASP A 228 -21.65 -25.12 46.30
CA ASP A 228 -20.43 -24.79 47.04
C ASP A 228 -19.18 -25.00 46.18
N PHE A 229 -19.13 -26.06 45.35
CA PHE A 229 -18.04 -26.27 44.41
C PHE A 229 -17.88 -25.12 43.42
N ALA A 230 -18.99 -24.61 42.88
CA ALA A 230 -18.94 -23.48 41.97
C ALA A 230 -18.37 -22.22 42.64
N GLN A 231 -18.73 -21.98 43.90
CA GLN A 231 -18.21 -20.86 44.69
C GLN A 231 -16.71 -20.99 44.96
N LEU A 232 -16.22 -22.21 45.25
CA LEU A 232 -14.79 -22.47 45.45
C LEU A 232 -13.95 -22.12 44.22
N ASP A 233 -14.49 -22.35 43.02
CA ASP A 233 -13.85 -22.03 41.75
C ASP A 233 -14.15 -20.60 41.26
N ASN A 234 -14.75 -19.75 42.11
CA ASN A 234 -15.17 -18.38 41.79
C ASN A 234 -16.10 -18.29 40.56
N VAL A 235 -16.91 -19.32 40.31
CA VAL A 235 -17.98 -19.23 39.33
C VAL A 235 -19.14 -18.47 39.97
N PRO A 236 -19.55 -17.30 39.44
CA PRO A 236 -20.64 -16.53 40.03
C PRO A 236 -21.91 -17.35 39.95
N ALA A 237 -22.51 -17.70 41.09
CA ALA A 237 -23.66 -18.59 41.08
C ALA A 237 -24.89 -18.01 40.33
N SER A 238 -24.99 -16.68 40.30
CA SER A 238 -25.97 -15.96 39.48
C SER A 238 -25.87 -16.24 37.97
N MET A 239 -24.73 -16.74 37.47
CA MET A 239 -24.55 -17.09 36.06
C MET A 239 -25.43 -18.24 35.60
N TYR A 240 -25.81 -19.18 36.47
CA TYR A 240 -26.60 -20.36 36.07
C TYR A 240 -27.87 -20.57 36.90
N GLU A 241 -28.07 -19.84 38.00
CA GLU A 241 -29.31 -19.91 38.79
C GLU A 241 -30.57 -19.62 37.98
N SER A 242 -30.51 -18.54 37.20
CA SER A 242 -31.64 -18.02 36.44
C SER A 242 -31.78 -18.65 35.05
N GLU A 243 -30.84 -19.53 34.66
CA GLU A 243 -30.89 -20.20 33.38
C GLU A 243 -32.13 -21.06 33.26
N ARG A 244 -32.92 -20.82 32.21
CA ARG A 244 -34.09 -21.62 31.90
C ARG A 244 -33.77 -22.70 30.88
N PHE A 245 -34.12 -23.92 31.22
CA PHE A 245 -34.05 -25.08 30.34
C PHE A 245 -35.36 -25.22 29.56
N THR A 246 -35.23 -25.49 28.26
CA THR A 246 -36.37 -25.82 27.41
C THR A 246 -36.81 -27.26 27.65
N ASN A 247 -38.04 -27.61 27.27
CA ASN A 247 -38.54 -28.97 27.43
C ASN A 247 -37.70 -30.00 26.66
N LYS A 248 -37.16 -29.62 25.48
CA LYS A 248 -36.25 -30.47 24.69
C LYS A 248 -34.99 -30.81 25.51
N GLU A 249 -34.43 -29.82 26.19
CA GLU A 249 -33.17 -30.00 26.92
C GLU A 249 -33.33 -30.82 28.18
N LEU A 250 -34.46 -30.65 28.86
CA LEU A 250 -34.84 -31.54 29.95
C LEU A 250 -34.96 -32.97 29.43
N GLN A 251 -35.67 -33.16 28.31
CA GLN A 251 -35.82 -34.48 27.68
C GLN A 251 -34.48 -35.10 27.28
N ASP A 252 -33.54 -34.33 26.72
CA ASP A 252 -32.19 -34.78 26.40
C ASP A 252 -31.44 -35.30 27.65
N ILE A 253 -31.58 -34.62 28.80
CA ILE A 253 -30.99 -35.05 30.07
C ILE A 253 -31.57 -36.42 30.47
N PHE A 254 -32.89 -36.57 30.41
CA PHE A 254 -33.54 -37.84 30.73
C PHE A 254 -33.14 -38.96 29.77
N ASN A 255 -33.04 -38.68 28.47
CA ASN A 255 -32.57 -39.65 27.48
C ASN A 255 -31.16 -40.16 27.83
N ALA A 256 -30.25 -39.25 28.23
CA ALA A 256 -28.90 -39.63 28.65
C ALA A 256 -28.91 -40.49 29.92
N ILE A 257 -29.79 -40.18 30.89
CA ILE A 257 -29.95 -40.97 32.11
C ILE A 257 -30.48 -42.37 31.78
N THR A 258 -31.57 -42.47 31.01
CA THR A 258 -32.19 -43.76 30.65
C THR A 258 -31.22 -44.66 29.88
N LEU A 259 -30.44 -44.10 28.94
CA LEU A 259 -29.39 -44.83 28.23
C LEU A 259 -28.38 -45.50 29.18
N ASN A 260 -27.99 -44.79 30.24
CA ASN A 260 -27.01 -45.31 31.20
C ASN A 260 -27.66 -46.24 32.24
N MET A 261 -28.96 -46.12 32.50
CA MET A 261 -29.71 -47.09 33.29
C MET A 261 -29.76 -48.46 32.59
N GLU A 262 -30.01 -48.50 31.29
CA GLU A 262 -30.03 -49.76 30.52
C GLU A 262 -28.69 -50.48 30.52
N LYS A 263 -27.60 -49.71 30.58
CA LYS A 263 -26.22 -50.23 30.71
C LYS A 263 -25.88 -50.68 32.13
N GLY A 264 -26.81 -50.56 33.09
CA GLY A 264 -26.58 -50.84 34.50
C GLY A 264 -25.64 -49.86 35.21
N ALA A 265 -25.34 -48.71 34.58
CA ALA A 265 -24.45 -47.70 35.13
C ALA A 265 -25.17 -46.69 36.06
N CYS A 266 -26.49 -46.55 35.90
CA CYS A 266 -27.34 -45.69 36.73
C CYS A 266 -28.47 -46.50 37.37
N ARG A 267 -28.81 -46.18 38.62
CA ARG A 267 -29.91 -46.81 39.34
C ARG A 267 -31.22 -46.01 39.19
N PRO A 268 -32.37 -46.65 38.88
CA PRO A 268 -33.65 -45.95 38.76
C PRO A 268 -34.04 -45.13 39.99
N GLU A 269 -33.69 -45.61 41.18
CA GLU A 269 -34.06 -44.98 42.45
C GLU A 269 -33.34 -43.63 42.67
N ASP A 270 -32.17 -43.46 42.06
CA ASP A 270 -31.31 -42.28 42.21
C ASP A 270 -31.57 -41.22 41.12
N ILE A 271 -32.66 -41.34 40.36
CA ILE A 271 -32.90 -40.48 39.19
C ILE A 271 -32.85 -38.98 39.49
N ASN A 272 -33.38 -38.55 40.63
CA ASN A 272 -33.37 -37.15 41.02
C ASN A 272 -31.95 -36.61 41.19
N HIS A 273 -31.03 -37.43 41.73
CA HIS A 273 -29.62 -37.07 41.86
C HIS A 273 -28.98 -36.86 40.48
N TYR A 274 -29.20 -37.80 39.57
CA TYR A 274 -28.68 -37.69 38.20
C TYR A 274 -29.28 -36.51 37.45
N TYR A 275 -30.55 -36.18 37.71
CA TYR A 275 -31.22 -35.03 37.13
C TYR A 275 -30.61 -33.70 37.62
N VAL A 276 -30.46 -33.52 38.94
CA VAL A 276 -29.81 -32.33 39.52
C VAL A 276 -28.39 -32.18 38.98
N ALA A 277 -27.60 -33.26 38.98
CA ALA A 277 -26.25 -33.26 38.43
C ALA A 277 -26.23 -32.91 36.93
N GLY A 278 -27.15 -33.48 36.14
CA GLY A 278 -27.27 -33.24 34.71
C GLY A 278 -27.58 -31.78 34.37
N LEU A 279 -28.42 -31.12 35.17
CA LEU A 279 -28.70 -29.68 35.00
C LEU A 279 -27.46 -28.83 35.26
N TYR A 280 -26.76 -29.06 36.38
CA TYR A 280 -25.50 -28.36 36.68
C TYR A 280 -24.48 -28.56 35.56
N MET A 281 -24.27 -29.81 35.11
CA MET A 281 -23.33 -30.11 34.02
C MET A 281 -23.72 -29.39 32.73
N ARG A 282 -25.02 -29.29 32.41
CA ARG A 282 -25.49 -28.60 31.21
C ARG A 282 -25.32 -27.08 31.31
N SER A 283 -25.59 -26.50 32.48
CA SER A 283 -25.31 -25.08 32.75
C SER A 283 -23.83 -24.75 32.63
N PHE A 284 -22.94 -25.53 33.27
CA PHE A 284 -21.50 -25.33 33.14
C PHE A 284 -21.03 -25.44 31.68
N ALA A 285 -21.55 -26.40 30.91
CA ALA A 285 -21.22 -26.55 29.50
C ALA A 285 -21.67 -25.34 28.66
N ARG A 286 -22.86 -24.78 28.92
CA ARG A 286 -23.31 -23.55 28.26
C ARG A 286 -22.44 -22.36 28.60
N LEU A 287 -22.14 -22.13 29.87
CA LEU A 287 -21.26 -21.05 30.30
C LEU A 287 -19.87 -21.16 29.68
N TYR A 288 -19.35 -22.38 29.56
CA TYR A 288 -18.12 -22.62 28.82
C TYR A 288 -18.25 -22.14 27.37
N HIS A 289 -19.31 -22.53 26.66
CA HIS A 289 -19.53 -22.10 25.28
C HIS A 289 -19.80 -20.60 25.11
N GLU A 290 -20.45 -19.96 26.07
CA GLU A 290 -20.61 -18.50 26.09
C GLU A 290 -19.26 -17.79 26.27
N ALA A 291 -18.43 -18.28 27.20
CA ALA A 291 -17.08 -17.78 27.39
C ALA A 291 -16.23 -17.98 26.12
N GLU A 292 -16.36 -19.13 25.44
CA GLU A 292 -15.73 -19.36 24.13
C GLU A 292 -16.19 -18.36 23.08
N ALA A 293 -17.49 -18.08 22.98
CA ALA A 293 -18.02 -17.10 22.02
C ALA A 293 -17.48 -15.69 22.28
N ILE A 294 -17.35 -15.31 23.56
CA ILE A 294 -16.74 -14.04 23.96
C ILE A 294 -15.27 -14.00 23.55
N VAL A 295 -14.52 -15.07 23.77
CA VAL A 295 -13.10 -15.15 23.39
C VAL A 295 -12.93 -15.10 21.87
N ASP A 296 -13.78 -15.80 21.12
CA ASP A 296 -13.77 -15.77 19.65
C ASP A 296 -14.07 -14.34 19.14
N ALA A 297 -15.00 -13.62 19.77
CA ALA A 297 -15.27 -12.22 19.47
C ALA A 297 -14.08 -11.31 19.83
N TYR A 298 -13.46 -11.52 21.00
CA TYR A 298 -12.30 -10.76 21.45
C TYR A 298 -11.08 -10.99 20.54
N ALA A 299 -10.87 -12.21 20.05
CA ALA A 299 -9.85 -12.51 19.06
C ALA A 299 -10.06 -11.73 17.76
N GLY A 300 -11.31 -11.51 17.34
CA GLY A 300 -11.65 -10.60 16.24
C GLY A 300 -11.24 -9.16 16.53
N ILE A 301 -11.61 -8.63 17.70
CA ILE A 301 -11.29 -7.25 18.12
C ILE A 301 -9.78 -7.02 18.20
N VAL A 302 -9.03 -7.97 18.77
CA VAL A 302 -7.56 -7.87 18.85
C VAL A 302 -6.93 -7.82 17.46
N ARG A 303 -7.45 -8.58 16.49
CA ARG A 303 -6.97 -8.56 15.11
C ARG A 303 -7.28 -7.24 14.41
N GLU A 304 -8.50 -6.71 14.54
CA GLU A 304 -8.84 -5.38 14.00
C GLU A 304 -7.92 -4.29 14.57
N THR A 305 -7.61 -4.39 15.87
CA THR A 305 -6.70 -3.47 16.55
C THR A 305 -5.26 -3.61 16.04
N GLU A 306 -4.76 -4.84 15.80
CA GLU A 306 -3.44 -5.07 15.20
C GLU A 306 -3.36 -4.55 13.76
N GLN A 307 -4.40 -4.78 12.95
CA GLN A 307 -4.50 -4.25 11.59
C GLN A 307 -4.48 -2.72 11.60
N GLN A 308 -5.27 -2.07 12.46
CA GLN A 308 -5.23 -0.62 12.62
C GLN A 308 -3.84 -0.10 13.02
N LYS A 309 -3.13 -0.79 13.92
CA LYS A 309 -1.75 -0.43 14.28
C LYS A 309 -0.79 -0.57 13.09
N SER A 310 -0.95 -1.61 12.26
CA SER A 310 -0.12 -1.82 11.07
C SER A 310 -0.36 -0.73 10.02
N LEU A 311 -1.62 -0.44 9.72
CA LEU A 311 -2.05 0.67 8.85
C LEU A 311 -1.53 2.01 9.38
N GLY A 312 -1.59 2.25 10.71
CA GLY A 312 -1.03 3.44 11.32
C GLY A 312 0.48 3.60 11.10
N ARG A 313 1.25 2.50 11.13
CA ARG A 313 2.69 2.52 10.82
C ARG A 313 2.94 2.79 9.34
N GLU A 314 2.18 2.19 8.44
CA GLU A 314 2.30 2.44 6.99
C GLU A 314 1.95 3.88 6.64
N LEU A 315 0.88 4.41 7.22
CA LEU A 315 0.44 5.79 7.02
C LEU A 315 1.50 6.78 7.55
N SER A 316 2.16 6.46 8.66
CA SER A 316 3.30 7.24 9.17
C SER A 316 4.49 7.21 8.20
N LYS A 317 4.86 6.04 7.65
CA LYS A 317 5.92 5.92 6.64
C LYS A 317 5.58 6.69 5.36
N ALA A 318 4.35 6.57 4.88
CA ALA A 318 3.88 7.28 3.69
C ALA A 318 3.91 8.79 3.90
N ARG A 319 3.47 9.28 5.07
CA ARG A 319 3.57 10.71 5.43
C ARG A 319 5.01 11.20 5.47
N HIS A 320 5.92 10.42 6.03
CA HIS A 320 7.34 10.78 6.03
C HIS A 320 7.88 10.88 4.60
N ARG A 321 7.51 9.92 3.74
CA ARG A 321 7.92 9.94 2.33
C ARG A 321 7.36 11.12 1.55
N ILE A 322 6.11 11.50 1.80
CA ILE A 322 5.49 12.70 1.21
C ILE A 322 6.27 13.94 1.63
N SER A 323 6.59 14.08 2.92
CA SER A 323 7.37 15.22 3.41
C SER A 323 8.78 15.30 2.79
N GLU A 324 9.46 14.16 2.60
CA GLU A 324 10.74 14.12 1.89
C GLU A 324 10.59 14.56 0.42
N LEU A 325 9.55 14.08 -0.26
CA LEU A 325 9.27 14.43 -1.66
C LEU A 325 8.88 15.90 -1.82
N GLU A 326 8.11 16.46 -0.89
CA GLU A 326 7.76 17.89 -0.85
C GLU A 326 9.01 18.75 -0.74
N LYS A 327 9.92 18.41 0.20
CA LYS A 327 11.19 19.13 0.35
C LYS A 327 12.05 19.05 -0.91
N LEU A 328 12.16 17.87 -1.51
CA LEU A 328 12.90 17.69 -2.77
C LEU A 328 12.28 18.50 -3.91
N ASN A 329 10.95 18.61 -3.93
CA ASN A 329 10.23 19.38 -4.94
C ASN A 329 10.48 20.88 -4.77
N GLU A 330 10.50 21.39 -3.53
CA GLU A 330 10.87 22.78 -3.25
C GLU A 330 12.31 23.10 -3.68
N GLU A 331 13.27 22.23 -3.36
CA GLU A 331 14.67 22.38 -3.77
C GLU A 331 14.81 22.40 -5.30
N LYS A 332 14.10 21.52 -6.01
CA LYS A 332 14.06 21.52 -7.47
C LYS A 332 13.41 22.77 -8.05
N GLN A 333 12.35 23.27 -7.42
CA GLN A 333 11.66 24.48 -7.87
C GLN A 333 12.55 25.72 -7.70
N GLN A 334 13.32 25.80 -6.61
CA GLN A 334 14.33 26.84 -6.43
C GLN A 334 15.42 26.77 -7.50
N ALA A 335 16.00 25.57 -7.72
CA ALA A 335 17.02 25.39 -8.74
C ALA A 335 16.51 25.76 -10.15
N LEU A 336 15.25 25.41 -10.47
CA LEU A 336 14.62 25.83 -11.73
C LEU A 336 14.51 27.35 -11.84
N ASN A 337 14.08 28.04 -10.78
CA ASN A 337 13.98 29.50 -10.78
C ASN A 337 15.36 30.17 -10.98
N ASP A 338 16.41 29.65 -10.33
CA ASP A 338 17.77 30.17 -10.46
C ASP A 338 18.30 29.99 -11.89
N ILE A 339 18.13 28.80 -12.46
CA ILE A 339 18.49 28.51 -13.87
C ILE A 339 17.72 29.43 -14.82
N GLN A 340 16.43 29.68 -14.54
CA GLN A 340 15.61 30.56 -15.37
C GLN A 340 16.10 32.01 -15.33
N LEU A 341 16.54 32.48 -14.15
CA LEU A 341 17.14 33.80 -14.00
C LEU A 341 18.47 33.93 -14.74
N GLU A 342 19.31 32.89 -14.68
CA GLU A 342 20.57 32.84 -15.45
C GLU A 342 20.31 32.83 -16.95
N LEU A 343 19.33 32.05 -17.41
CA LEU A 343 18.92 31.99 -18.81
C LEU A 343 18.47 33.37 -19.32
N ASP A 344 17.67 34.10 -18.54
CA ASP A 344 17.20 35.44 -18.91
C ASP A 344 18.36 36.45 -18.96
N ARG A 345 19.32 36.36 -18.03
CA ARG A 345 20.54 37.18 -18.06
C ARG A 345 21.39 36.89 -19.28
N ALA A 346 21.56 35.61 -19.63
CA ALA A 346 22.31 35.20 -20.80
C ALA A 346 21.65 35.72 -22.08
N LYS A 347 20.33 35.54 -22.23
CA LYS A 347 19.55 36.07 -23.36
C LYS A 347 19.71 37.57 -23.53
N LYS A 348 19.70 38.34 -22.42
CA LYS A 348 19.89 39.80 -22.48
C LYS A 348 21.28 40.18 -22.97
N LYS A 349 22.33 39.47 -22.53
CA LYS A 349 23.70 39.69 -23.03
C LYS A 349 23.82 39.34 -24.51
N THR A 350 23.21 38.25 -24.96
CA THR A 350 23.21 37.86 -26.36
C THR A 350 22.55 38.96 -27.22
N ALA A 351 21.40 39.48 -26.80
CA ALA A 351 20.73 40.57 -27.51
C ALA A 351 21.60 41.85 -27.60
N GLN A 352 22.33 42.19 -26.53
CA GLN A 352 23.27 43.33 -26.56
C GLN A 352 24.44 43.08 -27.53
N HIS A 353 25.00 41.87 -27.53
CA HIS A 353 26.05 41.52 -28.47
C HIS A 353 25.57 41.54 -29.92
N ASP A 354 24.33 41.11 -30.20
CA ASP A 354 23.74 41.19 -31.54
C ASP A 354 23.58 42.66 -32.00
N GLU A 355 23.19 43.55 -31.09
CA GLU A 355 23.06 44.99 -31.35
C GLU A 355 24.43 45.65 -31.62
N ASP A 356 25.44 45.34 -30.81
CA ASP A 356 26.82 45.81 -31.00
C ASP A 356 27.41 45.30 -32.33
N MET A 357 27.13 44.04 -32.69
CA MET A 357 27.55 43.45 -33.96
C MET A 357 26.89 44.14 -35.16
N ALA A 358 25.62 44.53 -35.04
CA ALA A 358 24.93 45.30 -36.09
C ALA A 358 25.58 46.68 -36.30
N ILE A 359 25.92 47.39 -35.20
CA ILE A 359 26.62 48.68 -35.25
C ILE A 359 28.00 48.53 -35.88
N MET A 360 28.76 47.50 -35.50
CA MET A 360 30.06 47.19 -36.08
C MET A 360 29.96 46.91 -37.58
N ALA A 361 28.98 46.10 -38.01
CA ALA A 361 28.76 45.79 -39.42
C ALA A 361 28.44 47.05 -40.24
N GLU A 362 27.65 47.97 -39.69
CA GLU A 362 27.34 49.24 -40.36
C GLU A 362 28.57 50.16 -40.47
N ARG A 363 29.41 50.23 -39.43
CA ARG A 363 30.69 50.94 -39.50
C ARG A 363 31.62 50.38 -40.56
N VAL A 364 31.75 49.05 -40.64
CA VAL A 364 32.55 48.39 -41.68
C VAL A 364 32.02 48.75 -43.07
N LYS A 365 30.70 48.75 -43.26
CA LYS A 365 30.08 49.15 -44.53
C LYS A 365 30.38 50.60 -44.92
N ILE A 366 30.32 51.54 -43.97
CA ILE A 366 30.65 52.94 -44.21
C ILE A 366 32.13 53.10 -44.56
N LEU A 367 33.02 52.43 -43.83
CA LEU A 367 34.46 52.45 -44.12
C LEU A 367 34.77 51.88 -45.51
N GLN A 368 34.08 50.82 -45.92
CA GLN A 368 34.21 50.24 -47.25
C GLN A 368 33.78 51.24 -48.33
N GLN A 369 32.66 51.92 -48.14
CA GLN A 369 32.18 52.96 -49.07
C GLN A 369 33.16 54.13 -49.19
N LEU A 370 33.76 54.57 -48.07
CA LEU A 370 34.77 55.64 -48.09
C LEU A 370 36.06 55.21 -48.81
N LEU A 371 36.46 53.95 -48.69
CA LEU A 371 37.60 53.41 -49.43
C LEU A 371 37.31 53.37 -50.94
N ASP A 372 36.11 52.94 -51.33
CA ASP A 372 35.68 52.86 -52.73
C ASP A 372 35.53 54.26 -53.35
N GLU A 373 35.05 55.24 -52.59
CA GLU A 373 34.95 56.65 -53.00
C GLU A 373 36.33 57.34 -53.11
N GLY A 374 37.26 57.03 -52.20
CA GLY A 374 38.64 57.50 -52.27
C GLY A 374 39.38 56.96 -53.49
N ALA A 375 39.16 55.69 -53.84
CA ALA A 375 39.74 55.07 -55.03
C ALA A 375 39.16 55.64 -56.34
N ALA A 376 37.91 56.13 -56.34
CA ALA A 376 37.29 56.77 -57.51
C ALA A 376 37.81 58.20 -57.78
N SER A 377 38.43 58.85 -56.79
CA SER A 377 38.97 60.21 -56.93
C SER A 377 40.34 60.28 -57.60
N ASP A 378 41.11 59.18 -57.62
CA ASP A 378 42.46 59.15 -58.22
C ASP A 378 42.46 58.83 -59.73
N THR A 379 41.28 58.65 -60.33
CA THR A 379 41.14 58.40 -61.77
C THR A 379 40.01 59.23 -62.38
N LYS A 380 40.25 60.52 -62.63
CA LYS A 380 39.57 61.28 -63.71
C LYS A 380 40.33 62.55 -64.10
N ASP A 381 41.21 62.32 -65.06
CA ASP A 381 41.54 63.13 -66.24
C ASP A 381 41.06 64.60 -66.28
N THR A 382 42.04 65.50 -66.28
CA THR A 382 41.91 66.95 -66.44
C THR A 382 41.57 67.30 -67.90
N GLY A 383 40.29 67.55 -68.17
CA GLY A 383 39.86 68.28 -69.37
C GLY A 383 39.87 69.78 -69.11
N GLU A 384 40.63 70.54 -69.89
CA GLU A 384 40.65 72.01 -69.86
C GLU A 384 39.23 72.56 -70.10
N MET A 385 38.62 73.13 -69.05
CA MET A 385 37.40 73.91 -69.16
C MET A 385 37.71 75.31 -69.69
N ASP A 386 36.89 75.78 -70.63
CA ASP A 386 36.88 77.17 -71.11
C ASP A 386 36.73 78.15 -69.93
N GLU A 387 37.62 79.13 -69.85
CA GLU A 387 37.70 80.12 -68.76
C GLU A 387 36.39 80.94 -68.65
N ALA A 388 35.68 81.13 -69.78
CA ALA A 388 34.36 81.76 -69.78
C ALA A 388 33.29 80.91 -69.08
N ALA A 389 33.29 79.58 -69.30
CA ALA A 389 32.38 78.64 -68.66
C ALA A 389 32.67 78.50 -67.16
N ARG A 390 33.96 78.52 -66.78
CA ARG A 390 34.39 78.49 -65.38
C ARG A 390 33.90 79.72 -64.61
N GLN A 391 34.03 80.91 -65.20
CA GLN A 391 33.53 82.15 -64.56
C GLN A 391 32.01 82.17 -64.43
N GLU A 392 31.28 81.61 -65.40
CA GLU A 392 29.82 81.50 -65.32
C GLU A 392 29.37 80.56 -64.20
N ILE A 393 30.02 79.40 -64.05
CA ILE A 393 29.73 78.43 -62.98
C ILE A 393 30.02 79.04 -61.60
N LEU A 394 31.15 79.73 -61.45
CA LEU A 394 31.50 80.43 -60.21
C LEU A 394 30.50 81.56 -59.88
N ALA A 395 30.02 82.29 -60.89
CA ALA A 395 28.98 83.30 -60.69
C ALA A 395 27.65 82.69 -60.24
N ARG A 396 27.24 81.55 -60.83
CA ARG A 396 26.06 80.79 -60.38
C ARG A 396 26.22 80.29 -58.95
N ALA A 397 27.41 79.83 -58.58
CA ALA A 397 27.69 79.34 -57.24
C ALA A 397 27.51 80.41 -56.16
N LYS A 398 28.01 81.63 -56.42
CA LYS A 398 27.90 82.77 -55.50
C LYS A 398 26.47 83.30 -55.34
N ASN A 399 25.60 83.08 -56.34
CA ASN A 399 24.19 83.46 -56.28
C ASN A 399 23.30 82.47 -55.50
N LYS A 400 23.82 81.31 -55.06
CA LYS A 400 23.08 80.35 -54.24
C LYS A 400 23.20 80.68 -52.75
N LYS A 401 22.12 80.50 -51.98
CA LYS A 401 22.18 80.60 -50.52
C LYS A 401 22.75 79.31 -49.95
N ALA A 402 23.98 79.36 -49.45
CA ALA A 402 24.64 78.21 -48.85
C ALA A 402 24.84 78.36 -47.33
N VAL A 403 24.79 77.23 -46.63
CA VAL A 403 25.29 77.12 -45.25
C VAL A 403 26.48 76.16 -45.21
N VAL A 404 27.55 76.55 -44.53
CA VAL A 404 28.79 75.79 -44.42
C VAL A 404 28.98 75.30 -42.99
N PHE A 405 29.20 74.00 -42.84
CA PHE A 405 29.47 73.33 -41.57
C PHE A 405 30.85 72.68 -41.56
N GLY A 406 31.54 72.82 -40.44
CA GLY A 406 32.85 72.24 -40.21
C GLY A 406 34.01 73.00 -40.87
N GLY A 407 35.19 72.40 -40.79
CA GLY A 407 36.42 72.96 -41.33
C GLY A 407 37.18 73.87 -40.37
N HIS A 408 38.51 73.88 -40.48
CA HIS A 408 39.38 74.70 -39.65
C HIS A 408 39.11 76.20 -39.85
N PRO A 409 39.20 77.07 -38.81
CA PRO A 409 38.93 78.50 -38.92
C PRO A 409 39.63 79.22 -40.08
N ASN A 410 40.88 78.85 -40.39
CA ASN A 410 41.62 79.42 -41.53
C ASN A 410 40.93 79.14 -42.87
N TRP A 411 40.43 77.92 -43.07
CA TRP A 411 39.69 77.55 -44.29
C TRP A 411 38.33 78.27 -44.34
N GLN A 412 37.65 78.40 -43.19
CA GLN A 412 36.42 79.19 -43.13
C GLN A 412 36.66 80.67 -43.49
N ALA A 413 37.80 81.24 -43.11
CA ALA A 413 38.17 82.61 -43.49
C ALA A 413 38.37 82.76 -45.01
N GLU A 414 38.96 81.76 -45.67
CA GLU A 414 39.08 81.71 -47.13
C GLU A 414 37.70 81.63 -47.81
N VAL A 415 36.80 80.80 -47.29
CA VAL A 415 35.41 80.72 -47.78
C VAL A 415 34.69 82.07 -47.64
N ARG A 416 34.84 82.78 -46.50
CA ARG A 416 34.25 84.12 -46.32
C ARG A 416 34.77 85.14 -47.33
N LYS A 417 36.04 85.04 -47.70
CA LYS A 417 36.66 85.93 -48.70
C LYS A 417 36.13 85.63 -50.11
N ALA A 418 35.95 84.35 -50.44
CA ALA A 418 35.50 83.92 -51.77
C ALA A 418 33.99 84.07 -51.99
N ALA A 419 33.18 83.85 -50.95
CA ALA A 419 31.72 83.92 -50.95
C ALA A 419 31.20 84.57 -49.65
N PRO A 420 31.17 85.92 -49.56
CA PRO A 420 30.78 86.64 -48.35
C PRO A 420 29.33 86.38 -47.90
N ASP A 421 28.45 86.01 -48.83
CA ASP A 421 27.01 85.82 -48.58
C ASP A 421 26.68 84.43 -48.02
N PHE A 422 27.67 83.54 -47.87
CA PHE A 422 27.47 82.20 -47.31
C PHE A 422 27.40 82.26 -45.79
N THR A 423 26.47 81.50 -45.22
CA THR A 423 26.36 81.41 -43.76
C THR A 423 27.30 80.33 -43.24
N ILE A 424 28.30 80.70 -42.45
CA ILE A 424 29.27 79.75 -41.90
C ILE A 424 28.96 79.50 -40.43
N ILE A 425 28.79 78.24 -40.07
CA ILE A 425 28.58 77.81 -38.68
C ILE A 425 29.89 77.32 -38.10
N ASP A 426 30.21 77.85 -36.92
CA ASP A 426 31.39 77.45 -36.17
C ASP A 426 31.33 75.93 -35.84
N PRO A 427 32.43 75.18 -36.04
CA PRO A 427 32.50 73.74 -35.75
C PRO A 427 32.14 73.39 -34.30
N ASP A 428 32.36 74.32 -33.36
CA ASP A 428 32.10 74.13 -31.94
C ASP A 428 30.71 74.64 -31.50
N ASN A 429 29.90 75.18 -32.43
CA ASN A 429 28.55 75.66 -32.13
C ASN A 429 27.50 74.52 -32.22
N TYR A 430 27.40 73.71 -31.17
CA TYR A 430 26.42 72.63 -31.04
C TYR A 430 24.95 73.09 -30.95
N GLY A 431 24.73 74.37 -30.64
CA GLY A 431 23.42 74.99 -30.40
C GLY A 431 22.84 75.74 -31.61
N PHE A 432 23.40 75.55 -32.81
CA PHE A 432 22.91 76.23 -34.01
C PHE A 432 21.43 75.92 -34.30
N ASP A 433 20.69 76.91 -34.78
CA ASP A 433 19.30 76.72 -35.17
C ASP A 433 19.23 75.89 -36.47
N VAL A 434 18.78 74.65 -36.34
CA VAL A 434 18.61 73.69 -37.43
C VAL A 434 17.67 74.22 -38.54
N LYS A 435 16.80 75.21 -38.24
CA LYS A 435 15.94 75.87 -39.24
C LYS A 435 16.72 76.67 -40.28
N ILE A 436 18.00 76.98 -40.03
CA ILE A 436 18.84 77.65 -41.02
C ILE A 436 18.98 76.81 -42.30
N ILE A 437 18.95 75.49 -42.16
CA ILE A 437 18.99 74.51 -43.26
C ILE A 437 17.73 74.58 -44.15
N ASP A 438 16.60 75.01 -43.60
CA ASP A 438 15.35 75.03 -44.36
C ASP A 438 15.37 76.13 -45.46
N LYS A 439 16.12 77.22 -45.23
CA LYS A 439 16.12 78.44 -46.06
C LYS A 439 17.25 78.53 -47.08
N VAL A 440 18.11 77.52 -47.15
CA VAL A 440 19.27 77.47 -48.05
C VAL A 440 19.00 76.55 -49.25
N ASP A 441 19.73 76.80 -50.33
CA ASP A 441 19.70 76.01 -51.57
C ASP A 441 20.66 74.83 -51.48
N VAL A 442 21.78 74.99 -50.76
CA VAL A 442 22.81 73.97 -50.62
C VAL A 442 23.43 73.96 -49.22
N ILE A 443 23.78 72.76 -48.75
CA ILE A 443 24.49 72.55 -47.48
C ILE A 443 25.90 72.07 -47.83
N VAL A 444 26.91 72.75 -47.31
CA VAL A 444 28.30 72.38 -47.48
C VAL A 444 28.82 71.77 -46.18
N ILE A 445 29.45 70.60 -46.27
CA ILE A 445 30.05 69.92 -45.12
C ILE A 445 31.53 69.66 -45.40
N LYS A 446 32.38 70.13 -44.49
CA LYS A 446 33.79 69.73 -44.42
C LYS A 446 34.00 68.81 -43.22
N THR A 447 34.39 67.56 -43.49
CA THR A 447 34.41 66.46 -42.51
C THR A 447 35.60 66.51 -41.55
N ASP A 448 36.71 67.14 -41.94
CA ASP A 448 37.99 67.06 -41.22
C ASP A 448 38.00 67.82 -39.89
N TYR A 449 36.97 68.63 -39.62
CA TYR A 449 36.85 69.39 -38.38
C TYR A 449 35.38 69.70 -38.10
N MET A 450 34.62 68.68 -37.67
CA MET A 450 33.21 68.79 -37.30
C MET A 450 32.81 67.74 -36.26
N ALA A 451 31.95 68.10 -35.31
CA ALA A 451 31.50 67.17 -34.28
C ALA A 451 30.43 66.18 -34.79
N HIS A 452 30.51 64.91 -34.36
CA HIS A 452 29.57 63.85 -34.78
C HIS A 452 28.09 64.17 -34.50
N ALA A 453 27.79 64.77 -33.33
CA ALA A 453 26.42 65.16 -33.00
C ALA A 453 25.87 66.25 -33.94
N GLN A 454 26.75 67.12 -34.46
CA GLN A 454 26.39 68.15 -35.44
C GLN A 454 26.08 67.49 -36.80
N TRP A 455 26.90 66.51 -37.23
CA TRP A 455 26.71 65.74 -38.47
C TRP A 455 25.35 65.06 -38.55
N TYR A 456 24.96 64.29 -37.52
CA TYR A 456 23.66 63.58 -37.51
C TYR A 456 22.48 64.55 -37.60
N LYS A 457 22.53 65.66 -36.82
CA LYS A 457 21.49 66.70 -36.86
C LYS A 457 21.33 67.33 -38.25
N ILE A 458 22.44 67.61 -38.95
CA ILE A 458 22.42 68.22 -40.28
C ILE A 458 21.88 67.24 -41.31
N THR A 459 22.43 66.02 -41.35
CA THR A 459 22.08 65.01 -42.36
C THR A 459 20.64 64.54 -42.25
N GLU A 460 20.13 64.33 -41.04
CA GLU A 460 18.73 63.95 -40.81
C GLU A 460 17.77 65.07 -41.28
N ARG A 461 18.07 66.32 -40.94
CA ARG A 461 17.26 67.47 -41.38
C ARG A 461 17.30 67.67 -42.88
N ALA A 462 18.49 67.56 -43.48
CA ALA A 462 18.70 67.70 -44.92
C ALA A 462 17.93 66.62 -45.70
N LYS A 463 18.00 65.35 -45.27
CA LYS A 463 17.22 64.24 -45.84
C LYS A 463 15.72 64.51 -45.74
N LYS A 464 15.23 64.91 -44.57
CA LYS A 464 13.81 65.22 -44.33
C LYS A 464 13.29 66.37 -45.20
N LYS A 465 14.17 67.29 -45.62
CA LYS A 465 13.84 68.47 -46.42
C LYS A 465 14.28 68.38 -47.88
N GLY A 466 14.87 67.25 -48.30
CA GLY A 466 15.36 67.04 -49.67
C GLY A 466 16.44 68.05 -50.10
N LYS A 467 17.28 68.53 -49.18
CA LYS A 467 18.32 69.53 -49.47
C LYS A 467 19.59 68.87 -50.02
N LYS A 468 20.21 69.48 -51.03
CA LYS A 468 21.50 69.01 -51.60
C LYS A 468 22.62 69.22 -50.58
N ILE A 469 23.35 68.15 -50.26
CA ILE A 469 24.56 68.20 -49.44
C ILE A 469 25.77 68.06 -50.36
N ILE A 470 26.76 68.92 -50.19
CA ILE A 470 28.04 68.86 -50.91
C ILE A 470 29.15 68.67 -49.88
N PHE A 471 29.90 67.57 -50.04
CA PHE A 471 31.10 67.30 -49.26
C PHE A 471 32.30 67.95 -49.94
N CYS A 472 33.07 68.70 -49.16
CA CYS A 472 34.20 69.48 -49.67
C CYS A 472 35.53 69.00 -49.12
N THR A 473 36.53 69.04 -49.99
CA THR A 473 37.94 68.87 -49.68
C THR A 473 38.57 70.23 -49.34
N ASN A 474 39.90 70.33 -49.27
CA ASN A 474 40.58 71.56 -48.87
C ASN A 474 40.47 72.72 -49.89
N SER A 475 40.08 72.46 -51.15
CA SER A 475 39.96 73.50 -52.20
C SER A 475 38.62 74.25 -52.10
N VAL A 476 38.68 75.58 -51.88
CA VAL A 476 37.50 76.46 -51.89
C VAL A 476 36.95 76.62 -53.30
N ASP A 477 37.81 76.61 -54.33
CA ASP A 477 37.39 76.71 -55.73
C ASP A 477 36.60 75.48 -56.16
N ASP A 478 37.03 74.27 -55.78
CA ASP A 478 36.33 73.02 -56.11
C ASP A 478 34.95 72.96 -55.45
N MET A 479 34.85 73.45 -54.22
CA MET A 479 33.56 73.61 -53.53
C MET A 479 32.63 74.51 -54.33
N LEU A 480 33.10 75.67 -54.77
CA LEU A 480 32.28 76.61 -55.54
C LEU A 480 31.89 76.04 -56.90
N MET A 481 32.77 75.31 -57.58
CA MET A 481 32.45 74.61 -58.83
C MET A 481 31.29 73.62 -58.64
N LYS A 482 31.37 72.76 -57.62
CA LYS A 482 30.29 71.79 -57.30
C LYS A 482 28.97 72.44 -56.90
N ILE A 483 29.02 73.65 -56.33
CA ILE A 483 27.82 74.43 -56.00
C ILE A 483 27.22 75.04 -57.27
N GLY A 484 28.04 75.50 -58.22
CA GLY A 484 27.60 76.14 -59.46
C GLY A 484 27.00 75.18 -60.49
N GLU A 485 27.43 73.92 -60.46
CA GLU A 485 26.82 72.77 -61.15
C GLU A 485 25.44 72.41 -60.57
#